data_AF-A0AA51HRZ3-F1
#
_entry.id   AF-A0AA51HRZ3-F1
#
_cell.length_a   1.000
_cell.length_b   1.000
_cell.length_c   1.000
_cell.angle_alpha   90.00
_cell.angle_beta   90.00
_cell.angle_gamma   90.00
#
_symmetry.space_group_name_H-M   'P 1'
#
loop_
_entity.id
_entity.type
_entity.pdbx_description
1 polymer ?
#
loop_
_entity_poly.entity_id
_entity_poly.type
_entity_poly.pdbx_seq_one_letter_code
_entity_poly.pdbx_strand_id
1 'polypeptide(L)' 'WTETYAVYSPLGTYLATFHWRGVALWAGPKFSQFQKFFHPDARFISFSPCENYIVTF' A
#
# COMPACT_ATOMS: atom_id res chain seq x y z
N TRP A 1 3.50 11.36 0.75
CA TRP A 1 4.80 11.25 1.44
C TRP A 1 4.62 10.26 2.58
N THR A 2 5.49 9.26 2.68
CA THR A 2 5.41 8.12 3.61
C THR A 2 6.28 8.36 4.84
N GLU A 3 5.91 7.81 6.00
CA GLU A 3 6.64 7.99 7.26
C GLU A 3 7.67 6.87 7.49
N THR A 4 7.47 5.69 6.91
CA THR A 4 8.38 4.55 7.12
C THR A 4 8.98 4.06 5.81
N TYR A 5 8.25 3.27 5.03
CA TYR A 5 8.71 2.78 3.74
C TYR A 5 7.57 2.71 2.73
N ALA A 6 7.94 2.41 1.49
CA ALA A 6 7.01 2.18 0.41
C ALA A 6 7.39 0.88 -0.30
N VAL A 7 6.40 0.18 -0.84
CA VAL A 7 6.62 -1.10 -1.51
C VAL A 7 5.65 -1.24 -2.68
N TYR A 8 6.15 -1.79 -3.79
CA TYR A 8 5.32 -2.10 -4.95
C TYR A 8 4.60 -3.43 -4.75
N SER A 9 3.40 -3.53 -5.32
CA SER A 9 2.73 -4.80 -5.50
C SER A 9 3.47 -5.68 -6.53
N PRO A 10 3.23 -7.00 -6.56
CA PRO A 10 4.00 -7.95 -7.37
C PRO A 10 4.00 -7.66 -8.88
N LEU A 11 2.91 -7.09 -9.42
CA LEU A 11 2.81 -6.73 -10.84
C LEU A 11 3.15 -5.25 -11.09
N GLY A 12 3.52 -4.51 -10.04
CA GLY A 12 3.84 -3.08 -10.11
C GLY A 12 2.62 -2.17 -10.30
N THR A 13 1.39 -2.70 -10.24
CA THR A 13 0.16 -1.93 -10.43
C THR A 13 -0.08 -0.91 -9.33
N TYR A 14 0.30 -1.26 -8.09
CA TYR A 14 0.11 -0.46 -6.90
C TYR A 14 1.44 -0.14 -6.22
N LEU A 15 1.56 1.08 -5.74
CA LEU A 15 2.55 1.47 -4.75
C LEU A 15 1.83 1.60 -3.40
N ALA A 16 2.30 0.92 -2.37
CA ALA A 16 1.84 1.11 -0.99
C ALA A 16 2.76 2.06 -0.23
N THR A 17 2.19 2.98 0.53
CA THR A 17 2.90 3.84 1.49
C THR A 17 2.29 3.69 2.87
N PHE A 18 3.14 3.72 3.89
CA PHE A 18 2.76 3.55 5.28
C PHE A 18 2.72 4.88 6.01
N HIS A 19 1.63 5.08 6.75
CA HIS A 19 1.35 6.26 7.54
C HIS A 19 0.93 5.84 8.94
N TRP A 20 1.00 6.77 9.90
CA TRP A 20 0.56 6.50 11.28
C TRP A 20 -0.92 6.09 11.36
N ARG A 21 -1.76 6.54 10.42
CA ARG A 21 -3.18 6.17 10.31
C ARG A 21 -3.40 4.82 9.62
N GLY A 22 -2.39 4.28 8.96
CA GLY A 22 -2.45 3.06 8.16
C GLY A 22 -1.86 3.21 6.77
N VAL A 23 -2.33 2.39 5.83
CA VAL A 23 -1.67 2.21 4.53
C VAL A 23 -2.47 2.88 3.42
N ALA A 24 -1.79 3.58 2.52
CA ALA A 24 -2.37 4.12 1.30
C ALA A 24 -1.81 3.41 0.07
N LEU A 25 -2.69 3.08 -0.88
CA LEU A 25 -2.32 2.59 -2.19
C LEU A 25 -2.42 3.71 -3.22
N TRP A 26 -1.45 3.74 -4.11
CA TRP A 26 -1.37 4.64 -5.25
C TRP A 26 -1.33 3.80 -6.52
N ALA A 27 -2.04 4.24 -7.56
CA ALA A 27 -2.13 3.51 -8.81
C ALA A 27 -2.03 4.45 -10.02
N GLY A 28 -1.69 3.85 -11.16
CA GLY A 28 -1.63 4.50 -12.46
C GLY A 28 -0.43 5.45 -12.65
N PRO A 29 -0.26 5.99 -13.88
CA PRO A 29 0.95 6.72 -14.27
C PRO A 29 1.21 8.01 -13.49
N LYS A 30 0.16 8.58 -12.88
CA LYS A 30 0.24 9.81 -12.08
C LYS A 30 0.30 9.54 -10.58
N PHE A 31 0.42 8.28 -10.15
CA PHE A 31 0.35 7.88 -8.75
C PHE A 31 -0.85 8.52 -8.04
N SER A 32 -2.05 8.30 -8.58
CA SER A 32 -3.26 8.79 -7.94
C SER A 32 -3.61 7.90 -6.75
N GLN A 33 -4.05 8.51 -5.64
CA GLN A 33 -4.43 7.74 -4.46
C GLN A 33 -5.64 6.87 -4.79
N PHE A 34 -5.46 5.56 -4.77
CA PHE A 34 -6.46 4.58 -5.17
C PHE A 34 -7.32 4.16 -3.98
N GLN A 35 -6.70 3.70 -2.90
CA GLN A 35 -7.39 3.19 -1.72
C GLN A 35 -6.61 3.52 -0.45
N LYS A 36 -7.32 3.67 0.67
CA LYS A 36 -6.72 3.76 2.00
C LYS A 36 -7.28 2.68 2.90
N PHE A 37 -6.40 2.10 3.71
CA PHE A 37 -6.74 1.14 4.76
C PHE A 37 -6.41 1.77 6.10
N PHE A 38 -7.44 1.98 6.91
CA PHE A 38 -7.24 2.42 8.28
C PHE A 38 -6.76 1.22 9.10
N HIS A 39 -5.46 1.22 9.41
CA HIS A 39 -4.82 0.22 10.25
C HIS A 39 -3.66 0.93 10.96
N PRO A 40 -3.95 1.59 12.10
CA PRO A 40 -2.93 2.30 12.85
C PRO A 40 -1.74 1.41 13.20
N ASP A 41 -0.55 1.99 13.16
CA ASP A 41 0.73 1.32 13.49
C ASP A 41 1.09 0.11 12.62
N ALA A 42 0.42 -0.11 11.48
CA ALA A 42 0.79 -1.14 10.53
C ALA A 42 2.26 -0.98 10.11
N ARG A 43 3.01 -2.08 10.18
CA ARG A 43 4.45 -2.11 9.85
C ARG A 43 4.76 -3.01 8.69
N PHE A 44 3.87 -3.94 8.35
CA PHE A 44 4.07 -4.87 7.25
C PHE A 44 2.85 -4.93 6.35
N ILE A 45 3.11 -5.24 5.08
CA ILE A 45 2.11 -5.48 4.06
C ILE A 45 2.53 -6.68 3.24
N SER A 46 1.55 -7.49 2.84
CA SER A 46 1.73 -8.55 1.87
C SER A 46 0.64 -8.45 0.81
N PHE A 47 1.04 -8.59 -0.44
CA PHE A 47 0.14 -8.62 -1.58
C PHE A 47 0.01 -10.07 -2.06
N SER A 48 -1.22 -10.47 -2.41
CA SER A 48 -1.39 -11.72 -3.15
C SER A 48 -0.65 -11.64 -4.52
N PRO A 49 -0.15 -12.76 -5.07
CA PRO A 49 0.61 -12.76 -6.33
C PRO A 49 -0.13 -12.14 -7.52
N CYS A 50 -1.47 -12.22 -7.51
CA CYS A 50 -2.33 -11.67 -8.56
C CYS A 50 -3.06 -10.39 -8.13
N GLU A 51 -2.60 -9.72 -7.06
CA GLU A 51 -3.12 -8.42 -6.59
C GLU A 51 -4.62 -8.39 -6.22
N ASN A 52 -5.24 -9.54 -6.00
CA ASN A 52 -6.64 -9.66 -5.60
C ASN A 52 -6.88 -9.40 -4.10
N TYR A 53 -5.85 -9.59 -3.28
CA TYR A 53 -5.91 -9.45 -1.83
C TYR A 53 -4.67 -8.75 -1.28
N ILE A 54 -4.86 -8.07 -0.16
CA ILE A 54 -3.83 -7.42 0.62
C ILE A 54 -4.03 -7.77 2.08
N VAL A 55 -2.93 -8.05 2.77
CA VAL A 55 -2.89 -8.25 4.21
C VAL A 55 -1.95 -7.20 4.80
N THR A 56 -2.38 -6.55 5.88
CA THR A 56 -1.57 -5.60 6.64
C THR A 56 -1.40 -6.12 8.06
N PHE A 57 -0.21 -5.95 8.64
CA PHE A 57 0.15 -6.40 9.97
C PHE A 57 0.68 -5.24 10.81
#